data_AF-A0AA39G7T7-F1
#
_entry.id   AF-A0AA39G7T7-F1
#
_cell.length_a   1.000
_cell.length_b   1.000
_cell.length_c   1.000
_cell.angle_alpha   90.00
_cell.angle_beta   90.00
_cell.angle_gamma   90.00
#
_symmetry.space_group_name_H-M   'P 1'
#
loop_
_entity.id
_entity.type
_entity.pdbx_description
1 polymer ?
#
loop_
_entity_poly.entity_id
_entity_poly.type
_entity_poly.pdbx_seq_one_letter_code
_entity_poly.pdbx_strand_id
1 'polypeptide(L)'
;MVPPSKPVIYDTKKRDMSKLLVQYAEGTNLTLVCEVHGGKPKPQVVWFLEGRLIDTTYEVQETQTSTGDTNSITVNRVTLWDLTRSQHHAKLTCKANNTHRAEPPSTTVIIELIIPFDYFAVRPLTVQILGKEKIVSAGKRYKTKCRSSGSKPPANFTWWKGSKQLKTGFKA
;
A
#
# COMPACT_ATOMS: atom_id res chain seq x y z
N MET A 1 22.07 16.18 29.16
CA MET A 1 21.58 15.41 27.99
C MET A 1 20.19 15.90 27.68
N VAL A 2 19.92 16.28 26.43
CA VAL A 2 18.64 16.90 26.03
C VAL A 2 17.99 16.01 24.97
N PRO A 3 16.78 15.47 25.19
CA PRO A 3 16.07 14.69 24.18
C PRO A 3 15.79 15.51 22.91
N PRO A 4 15.83 14.89 21.72
CA PRO A 4 15.40 15.57 20.50
C PRO A 4 13.87 15.69 20.45
N SER A 5 13.37 16.52 19.54
CA SER A 5 11.93 16.60 19.27
C SER A 5 11.39 15.27 18.73
N LYS A 6 10.06 15.10 18.79
CA LYS A 6 9.40 14.00 18.09
C LYS A 6 9.65 14.16 16.58
N PRO A 7 9.99 13.08 15.84
CA PRO A 7 10.23 13.17 14.41
C PRO A 7 8.98 13.57 13.64
N VAL A 8 9.13 14.44 12.64
CA VAL A 8 8.07 14.82 11.71
C VAL A 8 8.35 14.20 10.36
N ILE A 9 7.38 13.48 9.79
CA ILE A 9 7.53 12.81 8.50
C ILE A 9 6.69 13.53 7.45
N TYR A 10 7.32 13.92 6.35
CA TYR A 10 6.66 14.56 5.24
C TYR A 10 7.11 14.03 3.87
N ASP A 11 6.27 14.24 2.86
CA ASP A 11 6.58 13.86 1.47
C ASP A 11 7.37 14.95 0.72
N THR A 12 7.70 14.71 -0.54
CA THR A 12 8.39 15.68 -1.40
C THR A 12 7.62 16.99 -1.62
N LYS A 13 6.31 17.01 -1.33
CA LYS A 13 5.44 18.20 -1.40
C LYS A 13 5.24 18.86 -0.03
N LYS A 14 6.02 18.48 0.99
CA LYS A 14 5.93 18.95 2.39
C LYS A 14 4.57 18.70 3.04
N ARG A 15 3.86 17.64 2.64
CA ARG A 15 2.64 17.20 3.32
C ARG A 15 3.02 16.33 4.50
N ASP A 16 2.48 16.62 5.69
CA ASP A 16 2.68 15.79 6.89
C ASP A 16 1.99 14.43 6.71
N MET A 17 2.81 13.38 6.61
CA MET A 17 2.37 12.02 6.38
C MET A 17 2.02 11.28 7.68
N SER A 18 2.33 11.87 8.83
CA SER A 18 2.03 11.29 10.15
C SER A 18 0.53 11.33 10.47
N LYS A 19 -0.22 12.20 9.80
CA LYS A 19 -1.66 12.45 10.03
C LYS A 19 -2.52 12.18 8.80
N LEU A 20 -1.91 11.97 7.65
CA LEU A 20 -2.60 11.90 6.37
C LEU A 20 -2.58 10.47 5.81
N LEU A 21 -3.77 9.92 5.57
CA LEU A 21 -3.93 8.66 4.85
C LEU A 21 -3.85 8.92 3.34
N VAL A 22 -2.65 8.85 2.77
CA VAL A 22 -2.44 8.91 1.32
C VAL A 22 -2.30 7.50 0.77
N GLN A 23 -2.99 7.22 -0.32
CA GLN A 23 -2.90 5.94 -1.02
C GLN A 23 -1.94 6.04 -2.21
N TYR A 24 -1.14 5.01 -2.43
CA TYR A 24 -0.15 4.93 -3.51
C TYR A 24 -0.48 3.80 -4.48
N ALA A 25 -0.24 3.98 -5.77
CA ALA A 25 -0.39 2.87 -6.72
C ALA A 25 0.76 1.86 -6.57
N GLU A 26 0.49 0.58 -6.82
CA GLU A 26 1.54 -0.44 -6.89
C GLU A 26 2.56 -0.11 -7.99
N GLY A 27 3.84 -0.40 -7.74
CA GLY A 27 4.96 -0.08 -8.64
C GLY A 27 5.39 1.40 -8.61
N THR A 28 4.78 2.23 -7.76
CA THR A 28 5.25 3.62 -7.59
C THR A 28 6.39 3.72 -6.59
N ASN A 29 7.19 4.78 -6.72
CA ASN A 29 8.26 5.11 -5.78
C ASN A 29 7.75 6.07 -4.72
N LEU A 30 8.02 5.76 -3.45
CA LEU A 30 7.63 6.57 -2.30
C LEU A 30 8.88 7.17 -1.64
N THR A 31 9.01 8.50 -1.73
CA THR A 31 10.06 9.25 -1.03
C THR A 31 9.48 10.00 0.15
N LEU A 32 10.02 9.73 1.35
CA LEU A 32 9.67 10.43 2.58
C LEU A 32 10.92 11.05 3.22
N VAL A 33 10.68 12.13 3.94
CA VAL A 33 11.69 12.84 4.71
C VAL A 33 11.28 12.84 6.17
N CYS A 34 12.22 12.49 7.03
CA CYS A 34 12.08 12.58 8.48
C CYS A 34 12.96 13.71 9.01
N GLU A 35 12.34 14.64 9.73
CA GLU A 35 13.00 15.81 10.31
C GLU A 35 12.87 15.81 11.83
N VAL A 36 13.98 16.12 12.48
CA VAL A 36 14.10 16.12 13.95
C VAL A 36 14.87 17.37 14.39
N HIS A 37 14.34 18.08 15.38
CA HIS A 37 14.94 19.29 15.92
C HIS A 37 15.63 19.03 17.26
N GLY A 38 16.77 19.69 17.45
CA GLY A 38 17.54 19.68 18.69
C GLY A 38 18.19 18.34 19.00
N GLY A 39 18.32 18.05 20.30
CA GLY A 39 19.06 16.90 20.82
C GLY A 39 20.51 17.24 21.18
N LYS A 40 20.91 16.89 22.42
CA LYS A 40 22.31 16.93 22.87
C LYS A 40 22.69 15.61 23.59
N PRO A 41 23.60 14.79 23.04
CA PRO A 41 24.28 14.91 21.73
C PRO A 41 23.32 14.88 20.52
N LYS A 42 23.83 15.09 19.31
CA LYS A 42 22.97 15.10 18.11
C LYS A 42 22.38 13.71 17.87
N PRO A 43 21.08 13.62 17.55
CA PRO A 43 20.44 12.34 17.33
C PRO A 43 20.86 11.76 15.98
N GLN A 44 20.99 10.44 15.92
CA GLN A 44 20.98 9.69 14.67
C GLN A 44 19.54 9.48 14.23
N VAL A 45 19.22 9.88 13.00
CA VAL A 45 17.88 9.71 12.45
C VAL A 45 17.89 8.54 11.49
N VAL A 46 17.09 7.52 11.80
CA VAL A 46 17.13 6.21 11.12
C VAL A 46 15.73 5.73 10.77
N TRP A 47 15.62 4.99 9.68
CA TRP A 47 14.36 4.43 9.18
C TRP A 47 14.26 2.93 9.40
N PHE A 48 13.07 2.50 9.82
CA PHE A 48 12.69 1.11 9.97
C PHE A 48 11.46 0.80 9.12
N LEU A 49 11.46 -0.31 8.40
CA LEU A 49 10.29 -0.86 7.72
C LEU A 49 9.93 -2.19 8.37
N GLU A 50 8.70 -2.32 8.88
CA GLU A 50 8.26 -3.51 9.65
C GLU A 50 9.23 -3.85 10.80
N GLY A 51 9.81 -2.83 11.44
CA GLY A 51 10.78 -2.99 12.51
C GLY A 51 12.20 -3.37 12.05
N ARG A 52 12.44 -3.59 10.75
CA ARG A 52 13.78 -3.83 10.19
C ARG A 52 14.44 -2.51 9.79
N LEU A 53 15.68 -2.29 10.19
CA LEU A 53 16.47 -1.12 9.80
C LEU A 53 16.68 -1.13 8.27
N ILE A 54 16.34 -0.03 7.60
CA ILE A 54 16.46 0.10 6.14
C ILE A 54 17.34 1.26 5.67
N ASP A 55 17.48 2.32 6.48
CA ASP A 55 18.37 3.42 6.17
C ASP A 55 18.88 4.12 7.45
N THR A 56 20.15 4.50 7.41
CA THR A 56 20.87 5.22 8.47
C THR A 56 21.56 6.48 7.98
N THR A 57 21.25 6.94 6.77
CA THR A 57 21.93 8.06 6.12
C THR A 57 21.23 9.36 6.51
N TYR A 58 21.86 10.14 7.38
CA TYR A 58 21.29 11.40 7.87
C TYR A 58 22.24 12.58 7.70
N GLU A 59 21.66 13.76 7.54
CA GLU A 59 22.36 15.04 7.45
C GLU A 59 22.02 15.89 8.68
N VAL A 60 23.04 16.54 9.24
CA VAL A 60 22.86 17.48 10.36
C VAL A 60 23.09 18.89 9.84
N GLN A 61 22.09 19.75 10.00
CA GLN A 61 22.14 21.15 9.67
C GLN A 61 22.16 21.96 10.97
N GLU A 62 23.14 22.84 11.11
CA GLU A 62 23.26 23.74 12.26
C GLU A 62 23.09 25.18 11.82
N THR A 63 22.23 25.90 12.54
CA THR A 63 22.07 27.34 12.38
C THR A 63 22.34 27.99 13.73
N GLN A 64 23.26 28.95 13.73
CA GLN A 64 23.53 29.76 14.90
C GLN A 64 22.52 30.91 14.89
N THR A 65 21.71 31.02 15.95
CA THR A 65 20.88 32.22 16.11
C THR A 65 21.73 33.39 16.57
N SER A 66 21.27 34.60 16.28
CA SER A 66 21.92 35.86 16.67
C SER A 66 22.12 36.01 18.20
N THR A 67 21.43 35.17 19.00
CA THR A 67 21.51 35.12 20.47
C THR A 67 22.58 34.15 20.99
N GLY A 68 23.33 33.47 20.10
CA GLY A 68 24.33 32.47 20.48
C GLY A 68 23.78 31.06 20.71
N ASP A 69 22.49 30.84 20.50
CA ASP A 69 21.88 29.51 20.59
C ASP A 69 22.09 28.73 19.28
N THR A 70 22.55 27.48 19.40
CA THR A 70 22.72 26.61 18.23
C THR A 70 21.45 25.79 18.01
N ASN A 71 20.69 26.13 16.98
CA ASN A 71 19.57 25.32 16.55
C ASN A 71 20.08 24.26 15.57
N SER A 72 19.76 22.99 15.81
CA SER A 72 20.16 21.90 14.93
C SER A 72 18.99 21.09 14.45
N ILE A 73 19.01 20.77 13.18
CA ILE A 73 18.01 19.97 12.50
C ILE A 73 18.73 18.76 11.92
N THR A 74 18.25 17.56 12.22
CA THR A 74 18.75 16.33 11.63
C THR A 74 17.70 15.76 10.70
N VAL A 75 18.09 15.46 9.47
CA VAL A 75 17.18 15.05 8.40
C VAL A 75 17.63 13.74 7.81
N ASN A 76 16.71 12.81 7.61
CA ASN A 76 16.94 11.58 6.86
C ASN A 76 15.87 11.44 5.76
N ARG A 77 16.31 11.20 4.52
CA ARG A 77 15.45 10.96 3.36
C ARG A 77 15.54 9.50 2.92
N VAL A 78 14.39 8.82 2.88
CA VAL A 78 14.28 7.45 2.38
C VAL A 78 13.42 7.39 1.12
N THR A 79 13.83 6.57 0.16
CA THR A 79 13.01 6.23 -1.02
C THR A 79 12.78 4.73 -1.05
N LEU A 80 11.51 4.32 -0.97
CA LEU A 80 11.06 2.97 -1.26
C LEU A 80 10.74 2.88 -2.75
N TRP A 81 11.45 1.99 -3.45
CA TRP A 81 11.29 1.78 -4.88
C TRP A 81 10.30 0.66 -5.14
N ASP A 82 9.58 0.76 -6.26
CA ASP A 82 8.69 -0.28 -6.78
C ASP A 82 7.78 -0.87 -5.69
N LEU A 83 6.95 -0.02 -5.06
CA LEU A 83 6.08 -0.44 -3.97
C LEU A 83 5.25 -1.66 -4.37
N THR A 84 5.47 -2.77 -3.68
CA THR A 84 4.82 -4.05 -3.95
C THR A 84 3.62 -4.24 -3.04
N ARG A 85 2.69 -5.09 -3.46
CA ARG A 85 1.56 -5.51 -2.62
C ARG A 85 1.95 -6.04 -1.23
N SER A 86 3.14 -6.60 -1.06
CA SER A 86 3.62 -7.07 0.25
C SER A 86 3.82 -5.93 1.27
N GLN A 87 3.94 -4.69 0.79
CA GLN A 87 4.14 -3.49 1.60
C GLN A 87 2.83 -2.75 1.90
N HIS A 88 1.67 -3.28 1.48
CA HIS A 88 0.38 -2.75 1.89
C HIS A 88 0.18 -2.93 3.40
N HIS A 89 -0.24 -1.86 4.09
CA HIS A 89 -0.27 -1.74 5.55
C HIS A 89 1.08 -1.86 6.25
N ALA A 90 2.20 -1.81 5.52
CA ALA A 90 3.50 -1.85 6.14
C ALA A 90 3.76 -0.56 6.94
N LYS A 91 4.38 -0.71 8.11
CA LYS A 91 4.75 0.35 9.03
C LYS A 91 6.16 0.84 8.72
N LEU A 92 6.24 2.09 8.29
CA LEU A 92 7.48 2.81 8.08
C LEU A 92 7.70 3.78 9.25
N THR A 93 8.70 3.49 10.08
CA THR A 93 8.97 4.20 11.33
C THR A 93 10.29 4.94 11.25
N CYS A 94 10.27 6.25 11.53
CA CYS A 94 11.47 7.02 11.77
C CYS A 94 11.76 7.10 13.28
N LYS A 95 13.01 6.87 13.68
CA LYS A 95 13.47 7.00 15.08
C LYS A 95 14.62 7.98 15.19
N ALA A 96 14.61 8.80 16.24
CA ALA A 96 15.70 9.72 16.58
C ALA A 96 16.48 9.20 17.79
N ASN A 97 17.61 8.54 17.55
CA ASN A 97 18.43 7.97 18.61
C ASN A 97 19.48 8.97 19.08
N ASN A 98 19.31 9.50 20.29
CA ASN A 98 20.29 10.40 20.90
C ASN A 98 21.22 9.66 21.87
N THR A 99 20.67 8.80 22.74
CA THR A 99 21.47 8.05 23.73
C THR A 99 20.84 6.70 24.06
N HIS A 100 21.64 5.76 24.55
CA HIS A 100 21.19 4.40 24.89
C HIS A 100 20.38 4.30 26.20
N ARG A 101 20.23 5.42 26.94
CA ARG A 101 19.59 5.44 28.27
C ARG A 101 18.11 5.80 28.23
N ALA A 102 17.62 6.30 27.10
CA ALA A 102 16.23 6.72 26.93
C ALA A 102 15.67 6.12 25.64
N GLU A 103 14.37 5.81 25.66
CA GLU A 103 13.70 5.33 24.46
C GLU A 103 13.68 6.43 23.39
N PRO A 104 14.13 6.15 22.15
CA PRO A 104 14.22 7.17 21.12
C PRO A 104 12.81 7.59 20.66
N PRO A 105 12.51 8.89 20.59
CA PRO A 105 11.23 9.34 20.05
C PRO A 105 11.11 8.89 18.59
N SER A 106 9.90 8.45 18.24
CA SER A 106 9.60 7.86 16.94
C SER A 106 8.25 8.27 16.40
N THR A 107 8.14 8.27 15.07
CA THR A 107 6.89 8.50 14.34
C THR A 107 6.75 7.44 13.26
N THR A 108 5.54 6.92 13.09
CA THR A 108 5.23 5.82 12.16
C THR A 108 4.19 6.26 11.15
N VAL A 109 4.42 5.94 9.89
CA VAL A 109 3.48 6.06 8.77
C VAL A 109 3.09 4.65 8.32
N ILE A 110 1.80 4.45 8.04
CA ILE A 110 1.28 3.21 7.46
C ILE A 110 1.15 3.40 5.95
N ILE A 111 1.73 2.49 5.18
CA ILE A 111 1.70 2.53 3.73
C ILE A 111 0.35 1.97 3.25
N GLU A 112 -0.48 2.81 2.64
CA GLU A 112 -1.73 2.39 2.01
C GLU A 112 -1.53 2.28 0.49
N LEU A 113 -1.78 1.11 -0.11
CA LEU A 113 -1.69 0.95 -1.56
C LEU A 113 -3.08 0.83 -2.20
N ILE A 114 -3.27 1.51 -3.34
CA ILE A 114 -4.39 1.28 -4.24
C ILE A 114 -4.07 0.01 -5.02
N ILE A 115 -4.60 -1.11 -4.57
CA ILE A 115 -4.54 -2.37 -5.29
C ILE A 115 -5.83 -2.47 -6.12
N PRO A 116 -5.77 -2.41 -7.45
CA PRO A 116 -6.97 -2.44 -8.26
C PRO A 116 -7.66 -3.81 -8.12
N PHE A 117 -8.99 -3.79 -8.04
CA PHE A 117 -9.81 -4.98 -7.73
C PHE A 117 -9.69 -6.10 -8.78
N ASP A 118 -9.31 -5.74 -10.01
CA ASP A 118 -9.06 -6.65 -11.12
C ASP A 118 -7.78 -7.48 -10.95
N TYR A 119 -6.85 -7.07 -10.08
CA TYR A 119 -5.65 -7.84 -9.78
C TYR A 119 -5.96 -9.19 -9.07
N PHE A 120 -7.13 -9.28 -8.42
CA PHE A 120 -7.67 -10.54 -7.89
C PHE A 120 -8.69 -11.19 -8.83
N ALA A 121 -8.81 -10.72 -10.07
CA ALA A 121 -9.74 -11.27 -11.03
C ALA A 121 -9.27 -12.65 -11.50
N VAL A 122 -9.92 -13.69 -11.00
CA VAL A 122 -9.70 -15.08 -11.42
C VAL A 122 -10.79 -15.46 -12.41
N ARG A 123 -10.39 -15.91 -13.60
CA ARG A 123 -11.32 -16.48 -14.58
C ARG A 123 -11.93 -17.78 -14.02
N PRO A 124 -13.15 -18.16 -14.41
CA PRO A 124 -13.74 -19.40 -13.94
C PRO A 124 -12.85 -20.60 -14.29
N LEU A 125 -12.50 -21.40 -13.30
CA LEU A 125 -11.68 -22.60 -13.47
C LEU A 125 -12.43 -23.66 -14.28
N THR A 126 -13.74 -23.77 -14.06
CA THR A 126 -14.60 -24.68 -14.81
C THR A 126 -15.86 -23.99 -15.28
N VAL A 127 -16.35 -24.40 -16.45
CA VAL A 127 -17.65 -24.00 -17.01
C VAL A 127 -18.31 -25.25 -17.57
N GLN A 128 -19.55 -25.53 -17.13
CA GLN A 128 -20.28 -26.73 -17.51
C GLN A 128 -21.74 -26.39 -17.84
N ILE A 129 -22.23 -26.92 -18.96
CA ILE A 129 -23.66 -26.89 -19.30
C ILE A 129 -24.32 -28.15 -18.74
N LEU A 130 -25.21 -27.95 -17.78
CA LEU A 130 -26.04 -28.95 -17.14
C LEU A 130 -27.38 -29.08 -17.88
N GLY A 131 -27.94 -30.29 -17.89
CA GLY A 131 -29.22 -30.57 -18.57
C GLY A 131 -29.12 -30.55 -20.10
N LYS A 132 -27.94 -30.82 -20.67
CA LYS A 132 -27.77 -31.01 -22.12
C LYS A 132 -28.39 -32.35 -22.53
N GLU A 133 -29.56 -32.32 -23.15
CA GLU A 133 -30.11 -33.53 -23.79
C GLU A 133 -29.28 -33.88 -25.02
N LYS A 134 -28.93 -35.17 -25.16
CA LYS A 134 -28.17 -35.66 -26.33
C LYS A 134 -29.00 -35.63 -27.62
N ILE A 135 -30.31 -35.77 -27.49
CA ILE A 135 -31.26 -35.81 -28.61
C ILE A 135 -32.37 -34.83 -28.26
N VAL A 136 -32.74 -33.98 -29.21
CA VAL A 136 -33.79 -32.98 -29.03
C VAL A 136 -34.84 -33.15 -30.14
N SER A 137 -36.11 -32.97 -29.79
CA SER A 137 -37.23 -33.03 -30.73
C SER A 137 -37.64 -31.64 -31.17
N ALA A 138 -38.01 -31.51 -32.45
CA ALA A 138 -38.56 -30.27 -32.99
C ALA A 138 -39.83 -29.84 -32.21
N GLY A 139 -40.01 -28.54 -32.02
CA GLY A 139 -41.17 -27.95 -31.34
C GLY A 139 -41.15 -28.04 -29.80
N LYS A 140 -40.26 -28.83 -29.18
CA LYS A 140 -40.12 -28.91 -27.72
C LYS A 140 -39.17 -27.84 -27.18
N ARG A 141 -39.48 -27.34 -25.97
CA ARG A 141 -38.64 -26.39 -25.23
C ARG A 141 -37.77 -27.13 -24.22
N TYR A 142 -36.48 -26.82 -24.19
CA TYR A 142 -35.51 -27.44 -23.29
C TYR A 142 -34.94 -26.38 -22.34
N LYS A 143 -34.83 -26.74 -21.06
CA LYS A 143 -34.20 -25.89 -20.05
C LYS A 143 -32.79 -26.39 -19.78
N THR A 144 -31.79 -25.57 -20.08
CA THR A 144 -30.40 -25.83 -19.75
C THR A 144 -29.94 -24.88 -18.64
N LYS A 145 -28.95 -25.32 -17.86
CA LYS A 145 -28.31 -24.48 -16.84
C LYS A 145 -26.81 -24.40 -17.11
N CYS A 146 -26.20 -23.26 -16.86
CA CYS A 146 -24.75 -23.12 -16.91
C CYS A 146 -24.24 -23.02 -15.47
N ARG A 147 -23.19 -23.76 -15.14
CA ARG A 147 -22.52 -23.71 -13.85
C ARG A 147 -21.05 -23.40 -14.07
N SER A 148 -20.53 -22.41 -13.36
CA SER A 148 -19.10 -22.11 -13.29
C SER A 148 -18.59 -22.21 -11.85
N SER A 149 -17.30 -22.46 -11.68
CA SER A 149 -16.65 -22.46 -10.37
C SER A 149 -15.28 -21.77 -10.40
N GLY A 150 -14.84 -21.26 -9.26
CA GLY A 150 -13.50 -20.70 -9.08
C GLY A 150 -13.29 -19.27 -9.58
N SER A 151 -14.34 -18.57 -10.00
CA SER A 151 -14.21 -17.17 -10.42
C SER A 151 -14.27 -16.21 -9.23
N LYS A 152 -13.46 -15.17 -9.30
CA LYS A 152 -13.58 -13.99 -8.44
C LYS A 152 -13.33 -12.78 -9.33
N PRO A 153 -14.23 -11.79 -9.46
CA PRO A 153 -15.61 -11.73 -8.94
C PRO A 153 -16.54 -12.82 -9.55
N PRO A 154 -17.83 -12.88 -9.14
CA PRO A 154 -18.80 -13.82 -9.74
C PRO A 154 -18.83 -13.71 -11.28
N ALA A 155 -18.84 -14.86 -11.96
CA ALA A 155 -18.80 -14.92 -13.41
C ALA A 155 -20.07 -14.34 -14.04
N ASN A 156 -19.91 -13.61 -15.15
CA ASN A 156 -21.02 -13.14 -15.96
C ASN A 156 -21.30 -14.14 -17.09
N PHE A 157 -22.53 -14.67 -17.17
CA PHE A 157 -22.88 -15.72 -18.12
C PHE A 157 -23.47 -15.13 -19.40
N THR A 158 -23.09 -15.68 -20.55
CA THR A 158 -23.76 -15.41 -21.83
C THR A 158 -24.08 -16.72 -22.53
N TRP A 159 -25.23 -16.77 -23.20
CA TRP A 159 -25.68 -17.96 -23.94
C TRP A 159 -25.59 -17.72 -25.44
N TRP A 160 -25.08 -18.71 -26.15
CA TRP A 160 -24.86 -18.66 -27.60
C TRP A 160 -25.43 -19.91 -28.26
N LYS A 161 -26.11 -19.75 -29.39
CA LYS A 161 -26.53 -20.84 -30.27
C LYS A 161 -25.91 -20.60 -31.65
N GLY A 162 -24.87 -21.36 -31.99
CA GLY A 162 -24.02 -21.05 -33.14
C GLY A 162 -23.41 -19.67 -32.98
N SER A 163 -23.51 -18.81 -34.00
CA SER A 163 -23.03 -17.42 -33.99
C SER A 163 -23.99 -16.42 -33.35
N LYS A 164 -25.19 -16.85 -32.92
CA LYS A 164 -26.21 -15.95 -32.39
C LYS A 164 -26.25 -15.98 -30.87
N GLN A 165 -25.98 -14.83 -30.25
CA GLN A 165 -26.16 -14.64 -28.81
C GLN A 165 -27.66 -14.65 -28.46
N LEU A 166 -28.04 -15.48 -27.50
CA LEU A 166 -29.40 -15.55 -26.96
C LEU A 166 -29.58 -14.45 -25.91
N LYS A 167 -30.58 -13.58 -26.11
CA LYS A 167 -30.94 -12.52 -25.16
C LYS A 167 -32.10 -13.01 -24.27
N THR A 168 -31.84 -13.53 -23.07
CA THR A 168 -32.90 -13.76 -22.07
C THR A 168 -32.39 -13.67 -20.63
N GLY A 169 -33.24 -13.08 -19.76
CA GLY A 169 -32.93 -12.61 -18.40
C GLY A 169 -32.38 -13.64 -17.42
N PHE A 170 -31.40 -13.18 -16.66
CA PHE A 170 -30.65 -13.96 -15.67
C PHE A 170 -31.32 -13.84 -14.30
N LYS A 171 -31.55 -14.97 -13.64
CA LYS A 171 -31.60 -15.03 -12.18
C LYS A 171 -30.35 -15.79 -11.74
N ALA A 172 -29.51 -15.10 -10.96
CA ALA A 172 -28.40 -15.70 -10.23
C ALA A 172 -28.92 -16.70 -9.20
#